data_AF-A0A1V4SV13-F1
#
_entry.id   AF-A0A1V4SV13-F1
#
_cell.length_a   1.000
_cell.length_b   1.000
_cell.length_c   1.000
_cell.angle_alpha   90.00
_cell.angle_beta   90.00
_cell.angle_gamma   90.00
#
_symmetry.space_group_name_H-M   'P 1'
#
loop_
_entity.id
_entity.type
_entity.pdbx_description
1 polymer ?
#
loop_
_entity_poly.entity_id
_entity_poly.type
_entity_poly.pdbx_seq_one_letter_code
_entity_poly.pdbx_strand_id
1 'polypeptide(L)'
;MLDKKCRITFYPEYDEKIKRTKEDMILEDLICTNIMQRGVGNINPMKMSRCIIELERIKGVTKKGGDRKSKEDNPPLKTQEEFAQEIGISQKHLQSLKRLTSLIPELQDMIEDGELTATMGVKVADKDNLNVANQKELCGI
;
A
#
# COMPACT_ATOMS: atom_id res chain seq x y z
N MET A 1 -28.22 -7.99 24.37
CA MET A 1 -26.87 -7.41 24.41
C MET A 1 -25.99 -8.24 23.48
N LEU A 2 -25.46 -7.65 22.41
CA LEU A 2 -24.40 -8.29 21.63
C LEU A 2 -23.12 -8.17 22.44
N ASP A 3 -22.70 -9.28 23.04
CA ASP A 3 -21.42 -9.40 23.73
C ASP A 3 -20.32 -9.24 22.68
N LYS A 4 -19.80 -8.01 22.53
CA LYS A 4 -18.75 -7.72 21.56
C LYS A 4 -17.47 -8.37 22.07
N LYS A 5 -17.14 -9.56 21.54
CA LYS A 5 -15.83 -10.19 21.76
C LYS A 5 -14.73 -9.31 21.20
N CYS A 6 -14.12 -8.48 22.05
CA CYS A 6 -12.87 -7.80 21.74
C CYS A 6 -11.75 -8.84 21.75
N ARG A 7 -11.07 -9.01 20.62
CA ARG A 7 -9.81 -9.75 20.56
C ARG A 7 -8.71 -8.82 21.08
N ILE A 8 -8.26 -9.03 22.30
CA ILE A 8 -7.11 -8.31 22.84
C ILE A 8 -5.85 -8.97 22.28
N THR A 9 -5.13 -8.27 21.40
CA THR A 9 -3.82 -8.68 20.90
C THR A 9 -2.75 -7.94 21.70
N PHE A 10 -1.78 -8.66 22.24
CA PHE A 10 -0.62 -8.07 22.91
C PHE A 10 0.52 -7.91 21.91
N TYR A 11 1.04 -6.68 21.80
CA TYR A 11 2.16 -6.36 20.91
C TYR A 11 3.38 -6.00 21.77
N PRO A 12 4.50 -6.74 21.67
CA PRO A 12 5.74 -6.38 22.35
C PRO A 12 6.30 -5.07 21.78
N GLU A 13 7.18 -4.39 22.53
CA GLU A 13 7.81 -3.14 22.08
C GLU A 13 8.62 -3.32 20.79
N TYR A 14 9.28 -4.47 20.65
CA TYR A 14 9.98 -4.89 19.44
C TYR A 14 9.90 -6.41 19.31
N ASP A 15 9.71 -6.91 18.10
CA ASP A 15 9.78 -8.34 17.78
C ASP A 15 11.06 -8.63 17.00
N GLU A 16 11.99 -9.36 17.62
CA GLU A 16 13.29 -9.71 17.02
C GLU A 16 13.18 -10.68 15.84
N LYS A 17 12.14 -11.53 15.79
CA LYS A 17 11.99 -12.55 14.75
C LYS A 17 11.60 -11.92 13.41
N ILE A 18 10.67 -10.98 13.45
CA ILE A 18 10.19 -10.27 12.26
C ILE A 18 10.83 -8.89 12.08
N LYS A 19 11.64 -8.44 13.05
CA LYS A 19 12.36 -7.17 13.08
C LYS A 19 11.45 -5.95 12.96
N ARG A 20 10.36 -5.91 13.73
CA ARG A 20 9.34 -4.83 13.69
C ARG A 20 9.11 -4.21 15.06
N THR A 21 8.77 -2.93 15.03
CA THR A 21 8.33 -2.19 16.22
C THR A 21 6.89 -2.53 16.57
N LYS A 22 6.50 -2.24 17.81
CA LYS A 22 5.10 -2.29 18.26
C LYS A 22 4.15 -1.54 17.35
N GLU A 23 4.53 -0.33 16.95
CA GLU A 23 3.73 0.53 16.08
C GLU A 23 3.53 -0.09 14.70
N ASP A 24 4.60 -0.64 14.11
CA ASP A 24 4.52 -1.32 12.81
C ASP A 24 3.61 -2.55 12.87
N MET A 25 3.66 -3.33 13.96
CA MET A 25 2.80 -4.50 14.14
C MET A 25 1.33 -4.11 14.31
N ILE A 26 1.04 -3.07 15.09
CA ILE A 26 -0.32 -2.54 15.26
C ILE A 26 -0.84 -2.01 13.93
N LEU A 27 -0.01 -1.26 13.20
CA LEU A 27 -0.37 -0.66 11.93
C LEU A 27 -0.60 -1.72 10.84
N GLU A 28 0.25 -2.75 10.77
CA GLU A 28 0.06 -3.90 9.90
C GLU A 28 -1.27 -4.59 10.18
N ASP A 29 -1.57 -4.91 11.44
CA ASP A 29 -2.80 -5.61 11.81
C ASP A 29 -4.03 -4.75 11.50
N LEU A 30 -3.97 -3.45 11.81
CA LEU A 30 -5.04 -2.50 11.53
C LEU A 30 -5.29 -2.39 10.01
N ILE A 31 -4.25 -2.21 9.20
CA ILE A 31 -4.39 -2.09 7.75
C ILE A 31 -4.89 -3.41 7.15
N CYS A 32 -4.27 -4.55 7.48
CA CYS A 32 -4.66 -5.86 6.98
C CYS A 32 -6.11 -6.18 7.33
N THR A 33 -6.53 -5.92 8.56
CA THR A 33 -7.91 -6.12 9.01
C THR A 33 -8.88 -5.23 8.23
N ASN A 34 -8.56 -3.93 8.06
CA ASN A 34 -9.42 -3.02 7.32
C ASN A 34 -9.50 -3.35 5.82
N ILE A 35 -8.40 -3.75 5.18
CA ILE A 35 -8.36 -4.14 3.76
C ILE A 35 -9.12 -5.45 3.54
N MET A 36 -8.87 -6.46 4.38
CA MET A 36 -9.46 -7.80 4.21
C MET A 36 -10.94 -7.86 4.60
N GLN A 37 -11.40 -7.09 5.61
CA GLN A 37 -12.79 -7.16 6.08
C GLN A 37 -13.77 -6.34 5.24
N ARG A 38 -13.35 -5.23 4.63
CA ARG A 38 -14.25 -4.37 3.84
C ARG A 38 -14.48 -4.85 2.41
N GLY A 39 -13.73 -5.87 1.99
CA GLY A 39 -13.68 -6.35 0.62
C GLY A 39 -12.84 -5.40 -0.25
N VAL A 40 -11.90 -5.98 -0.99
CA VAL A 40 -10.99 -5.29 -1.92
C VAL A 40 -11.71 -4.31 -2.87
N GLY A 41 -12.99 -4.56 -3.17
CA GLY A 41 -13.77 -3.75 -4.12
C GLY A 41 -14.43 -2.47 -3.58
N ASN A 42 -14.52 -2.26 -2.26
CA ASN A 42 -15.25 -1.11 -1.69
C ASN A 42 -14.33 -0.09 -0.97
N ILE A 43 -13.03 -0.17 -1.19
CA ILE A 43 -12.06 0.75 -0.58
C ILE A 43 -11.72 1.82 -1.60
N ASN A 44 -11.68 3.07 -1.12
CA ASN A 44 -11.21 4.18 -1.93
C ASN A 44 -9.78 3.88 -2.47
N PRO A 45 -9.55 4.00 -3.77
CA PRO A 45 -8.28 3.62 -4.40
C PRO A 45 -7.09 4.39 -3.82
N MET A 46 -7.22 5.69 -3.51
CA MET A 46 -6.13 6.46 -2.90
C MET A 46 -5.79 5.98 -1.49
N LYS A 47 -6.81 5.70 -0.67
CA LYS A 47 -6.61 5.12 0.67
C LYS A 47 -5.92 3.77 0.58
N MET A 48 -6.33 2.94 -0.38
CA MET A 48 -5.71 1.65 -0.63
C MET A 48 -4.26 1.79 -1.07
N SER A 49 -3.95 2.74 -1.96
CA SER A 49 -2.60 3.05 -2.40
C SER A 49 -1.67 3.44 -1.25
N ARG A 50 -2.13 4.32 -0.35
CA ARG A 50 -1.35 4.74 0.84
C ARG A 50 -1.09 3.55 1.78
N CYS A 51 -2.11 2.75 2.06
CA CYS A 51 -1.98 1.54 2.88
C CYS A 51 -0.99 0.53 2.29
N ILE A 52 -0.99 0.35 0.97
CA ILE A 52 -0.07 -0.55 0.27
C ILE A 52 1.38 -0.12 0.45
N ILE A 53 1.69 1.17 0.25
CA ILE A 53 3.06 1.68 0.40
C ILE A 53 3.55 1.47 1.84
N GLU A 54 2.68 1.70 2.81
CA GLU A 54 3.03 1.54 4.22
C GLU A 54 3.23 0.07 4.61
N LEU A 55 2.39 -0.84 4.12
CA LEU A 55 2.59 -2.27 4.29
C LEU A 55 3.88 -2.76 3.64
N GLU A 56 4.26 -2.23 2.48
CA GLU A 56 5.54 -2.55 1.85
C GLU A 56 6.73 -2.10 2.71
N ARG A 57 6.64 -0.90 3.31
CA ARG A 57 7.65 -0.40 4.26
C ARG A 57 7.77 -1.32 5.47
N ILE A 58 6.65 -1.66 6.10
CA ILE A 58 6.59 -2.51 7.31
C ILE A 58 7.09 -3.92 7.01
N LYS A 59 6.68 -4.50 5.87
CA LYS A 59 7.04 -5.87 5.49
C LYS A 59 8.40 -5.98 4.80
N GLY A 60 9.09 -4.87 4.53
CA GLY A 60 10.38 -4.86 3.86
C GLY A 60 10.30 -5.32 2.40
N VAL A 61 9.15 -5.15 1.74
CA VAL A 61 8.95 -5.55 0.34
C VAL A 61 9.54 -4.46 -0.56
N THR A 62 10.73 -4.68 -1.09
CA THR A 62 11.42 -3.69 -1.93
C THR A 62 11.20 -3.93 -3.43
N LYS A 63 11.12 -2.84 -4.22
CA LYS A 63 10.99 -2.89 -5.70
C LYS A 63 12.17 -3.57 -6.40
N LYS A 64 13.36 -3.43 -5.84
CA LYS A 64 14.55 -4.19 -6.24
C LYS A 64 14.57 -5.38 -5.32
N GLY A 65 14.37 -6.60 -5.82
CA GLY A 65 14.56 -7.80 -5.00
C GLY A 65 15.88 -7.62 -4.26
N GLY A 66 15.82 -7.52 -2.92
CA GLY A 66 16.98 -7.16 -2.12
C GLY A 66 18.15 -8.08 -2.40
N ASP A 67 19.36 -7.67 -2.03
CA ASP A 67 20.54 -8.50 -2.24
C ASP A 67 20.39 -9.83 -1.47
N ARG A 68 19.96 -10.87 -2.21
CA ARG A 68 19.72 -12.22 -1.71
C ARG A 68 20.99 -12.88 -1.14
N LYS A 69 22.16 -12.27 -1.38
CA LYS A 69 23.46 -12.76 -0.88
C LYS A 69 23.88 -12.14 0.45
N SER A 70 23.16 -11.14 0.96
CA SER A 70 23.58 -10.42 2.16
C SER A 70 22.89 -10.96 3.43
N LYS A 71 23.65 -11.78 4.17
CA LYS A 71 23.48 -12.26 5.56
C LYS A 71 22.38 -13.32 5.81
N GLU A 72 22.81 -14.38 6.50
CA GLU A 72 22.03 -15.55 6.95
C GLU A 72 20.86 -15.23 7.90
N ASP A 73 20.67 -13.96 8.26
CA ASP A 73 19.81 -13.51 9.35
C ASP A 73 18.75 -12.48 8.91
N ASN A 74 18.52 -12.34 7.60
CA ASN A 74 17.46 -11.50 7.07
C ASN A 74 16.17 -12.35 6.93
N PRO A 75 15.02 -11.86 7.41
CA PRO A 75 13.75 -12.53 7.13
C PRO A 75 13.57 -12.68 5.61
N PRO A 76 12.91 -13.75 5.14
CA PRO A 76 12.76 -14.03 3.72
C PRO A 76 12.18 -12.80 3.01
N LEU A 77 12.93 -12.31 2.01
CA LEU A 77 12.55 -11.15 1.20
C LEU A 77 11.27 -11.48 0.44
N LYS A 78 10.13 -11.01 0.94
CA LYS A 78 8.84 -11.14 0.25
C LYS A 78 8.88 -10.41 -1.08
N THR A 79 8.46 -11.11 -2.13
CA THR A 79 8.32 -10.56 -3.48
C THR A 79 7.03 -9.74 -3.60
N GLN A 80 6.97 -8.89 -4.62
CA GLN A 80 5.74 -8.15 -4.97
C GLN A 80 4.56 -9.08 -5.27
N GLU A 81 4.84 -10.28 -5.80
CA GLU A 81 3.81 -11.26 -6.13
C GLU A 81 3.25 -11.92 -4.87
N GLU A 82 4.11 -12.39 -3.96
CA GLU A 82 3.70 -12.95 -2.66
C GLU A 82 2.93 -11.91 -1.84
N PHE A 83 3.36 -10.65 -1.86
CA PHE A 83 2.65 -9.56 -1.18
C PHE A 83 1.26 -9.31 -1.78
N ALA A 84 1.14 -9.29 -3.12
CA ALA A 84 -0.15 -9.10 -3.79
C ALA A 84 -1.13 -10.23 -3.45
N GLN A 85 -0.64 -11.49 -3.43
CA GLN A 85 -1.42 -12.65 -3.03
C GLN A 85 -1.88 -12.56 -1.57
N GLU A 86 -1.01 -12.15 -0.65
CA GLU A 86 -1.32 -11.98 0.78
C GLU A 86 -2.46 -10.97 1.02
N ILE A 87 -2.49 -9.87 0.28
CA ILE A 87 -3.54 -8.84 0.39
C ILE A 87 -4.74 -9.11 -0.52
N GLY A 88 -4.76 -10.23 -1.25
CA GLY A 88 -5.89 -10.67 -2.08
C GLY A 88 -6.09 -9.87 -3.38
N ILE A 89 -5.04 -9.29 -3.95
CA ILE A 89 -5.12 -8.55 -5.23
C ILE A 89 -4.15 -9.10 -6.28
N SER A 90 -4.38 -8.78 -7.56
CA SER A 90 -3.41 -9.13 -8.60
C SER A 90 -2.17 -8.23 -8.52
N GLN A 91 -1.01 -8.78 -8.90
CA GLN A 91 0.23 -8.00 -8.97
C GLN A 91 0.09 -6.76 -9.87
N LYS A 92 -0.69 -6.86 -10.96
CA LYS A 92 -1.00 -5.72 -11.84
C LYS A 92 -1.80 -4.65 -11.09
N HIS A 93 -2.82 -5.04 -10.32
CA HIS A 93 -3.61 -4.10 -9.53
C HIS A 93 -2.75 -3.43 -8.46
N LEU A 94 -1.91 -4.19 -7.76
CA LEU A 94 -0.91 -3.66 -6.82
C LEU A 94 -0.05 -2.57 -7.46
N GLN A 95 0.51 -2.84 -8.65
CA GLN A 95 1.33 -1.87 -9.38
C GLN A 95 0.55 -0.62 -9.79
N SER A 96 -0.69 -0.77 -10.28
CA SER A 96 -1.56 0.35 -10.62
C SER A 96 -1.84 1.25 -9.42
N LEU A 97 -2.18 0.69 -8.27
CA LEU A 97 -2.42 1.46 -7.04
C LEU A 97 -1.18 2.23 -6.62
N LYS A 98 0.01 1.61 -6.71
CA LYS A 98 1.28 2.29 -6.39
C LYS A 98 1.55 3.49 -7.28
N ARG A 99 1.15 3.45 -8.56
CA ARG A 99 1.30 4.59 -9.49
C ARG A 99 0.43 5.78 -9.12
N LEU A 100 -0.69 5.59 -8.42
CA LEU A 100 -1.51 6.71 -7.96
C LEU A 100 -0.76 7.60 -6.96
N THR A 101 0.16 7.04 -6.18
CA THR A 101 0.95 7.81 -5.21
C THR A 101 2.00 8.73 -5.83
N SER A 102 2.28 8.59 -7.14
CA SER A 102 3.17 9.50 -7.87
C SER A 102 2.46 10.66 -8.57
N LEU A 103 1.14 10.76 -8.41
CA LEU A 103 0.37 11.90 -8.90
C LEU A 103 0.57 13.12 -7.98
N ILE A 104 0.41 14.32 -8.52
CA ILE A 104 0.32 15.55 -7.71
C ILE A 104 -0.85 15.49 -6.71
N PRO A 105 -0.76 16.21 -5.57
CA PRO A 105 -1.80 16.21 -4.54
C PRO A 105 -3.20 16.49 -5.08
N GLU A 106 -3.34 17.45 -5.99
CA GLU A 106 -4.64 17.87 -6.55
C GLU A 106 -5.33 16.73 -7.30
N LEU A 107 -4.56 15.94 -8.07
CA LEU A 107 -5.08 14.74 -8.76
C LEU A 107 -5.37 13.61 -7.79
N GLN A 108 -4.62 13.48 -6.71
CA GLN A 108 -4.91 12.50 -5.66
C GLN A 108 -6.24 12.83 -4.97
N ASP A 109 -6.47 14.10 -4.64
CA ASP A 109 -7.70 14.56 -3.99
C ASP A 109 -8.92 14.34 -4.89
N MET A 110 -8.84 14.67 -6.19
CA MET A 110 -9.91 14.38 -7.15
C MET A 110 -10.26 12.89 -7.26
N ILE A 111 -9.27 11.99 -7.14
CA ILE A 111 -9.53 10.54 -7.13
C ILE A 111 -10.13 10.11 -5.79
N GLU A 112 -9.69 10.71 -4.69
CA GLU A 112 -10.21 10.42 -3.36
C GLU A 112 -11.68 10.86 -3.22
N ASP A 113 -12.05 12.00 -3.79
CA ASP A 113 -13.41 12.54 -3.80
C ASP A 113 -14.32 11.85 -4.84
N GLY A 114 -13.74 11.04 -5.73
CA GLY A 114 -14.48 10.28 -6.76
C GLY A 114 -14.81 11.08 -8.01
N GLU A 115 -14.28 12.29 -8.15
CA GLU A 115 -14.39 13.13 -9.35
C GLU A 115 -13.58 12.54 -10.52
N LEU A 116 -12.44 11.90 -10.21
CA LEU A 116 -11.59 11.22 -11.17
C LEU A 116 -11.51 9.71 -10.89
N THR A 117 -11.64 8.88 -11.93
CA THR A 117 -11.48 7.44 -11.76
C THR A 117 -10.01 7.05 -11.56
N ALA A 118 -9.74 6.07 -10.70
CA ALA A 118 -8.39 5.52 -10.50
C ALA A 118 -7.73 5.08 -11.82
N THR A 119 -8.49 4.49 -12.74
CA THR A 119 -7.98 4.07 -14.05
C THR A 119 -7.47 5.24 -14.88
N MET A 120 -8.13 6.40 -14.81
CA MET A 120 -7.65 7.62 -15.46
C MET A 120 -6.41 8.17 -14.75
N GLY A 121 -6.40 8.19 -13.43
CA GLY A 121 -5.22 8.56 -12.65
C GLY A 121 -3.98 7.73 -13.01
N VAL A 122 -4.13 6.41 -13.14
CA VAL A 122 -3.03 5.52 -13.58
C VAL A 122 -2.55 5.87 -14.98
N LYS A 123 -3.45 6.18 -15.92
CA LYS A 123 -3.07 6.59 -17.28
C LYS A 123 -2.28 7.89 -17.30
N VAL A 124 -2.64 8.85 -16.44
CA VAL A 124 -1.88 10.10 -16.27
C VAL A 124 -0.48 9.77 -15.73
N ALA A 125 -0.41 8.98 -14.65
CA ALA A 125 0.85 8.53 -14.08
C ALA A 125 1.74 7.72 -15.06
N ASP A 126 1.15 7.01 -16.02
CA ASP A 126 1.87 6.23 -17.04
C ASP A 126 2.34 7.05 -18.24
N LYS A 127 1.58 8.09 -18.63
CA LYS A 127 1.89 8.91 -19.80
C LYS A 127 2.96 9.96 -19.52
N ASP A 128 3.04 10.43 -18.28
CA ASP A 128 4.00 11.46 -17.93
C ASP A 128 5.34 10.82 -17.60
N ASN A 129 6.30 10.97 -18.51
CA ASN A 129 7.71 10.75 -18.22
C ASN A 129 8.15 11.69 -17.07
N LEU A 130 7.95 11.23 -15.83
CA LEU A 130 8.64 11.66 -14.61
C LEU A 130 8.59 13.16 -14.22
N ASN A 131 7.65 13.98 -14.70
CA ASN A 131 7.60 15.39 -14.29
C ASN A 131 6.23 15.88 -13.80
N VAL A 132 6.25 16.44 -12.59
CA VAL A 132 5.18 17.21 -11.92
C VAL A 132 4.67 18.36 -12.80
N ALA A 133 5.54 18.96 -13.62
CA ALA A 133 5.20 20.12 -14.46
C ALA A 133 4.14 19.80 -15.52
N ASN A 134 4.19 18.60 -16.12
CA ASN A 134 3.24 18.21 -17.18
C ASN A 134 1.87 17.85 -16.60
N GLN A 135 1.82 17.38 -15.35
CA GLN A 135 0.56 17.07 -14.67
C GLN A 135 -0.30 18.33 -14.41
N LYS A 136 0.36 19.46 -14.14
CA LYS A 136 -0.34 20.75 -13.94
C LYS A 136 -1.00 21.27 -15.22
N GLU A 137 -0.32 21.17 -16.36
CA GLU A 137 -0.86 21.58 -17.67
C GLU A 137 -2.13 20.80 -18.05
N LEU A 138 -2.22 19.51 -17.72
CA LEU A 138 -3.40 18.68 -17.99
C LEU A 138 -4.64 19.09 -17.19
N CYS A 139 -4.45 19.70 -16.02
CA CYS A 139 -5.53 20.20 -15.16
C CYS A 139 -5.88 21.67 -15.45
N GLY A 140 -5.18 22.34 -16.37
CA GLY A 140 -5.40 23.76 -16.68
C GLY A 140 -5.07 24.69 -15.51
N ILE A 141 -4.13 24.30 -14.64
CA ILE A 141 -3.68 25.07 -13.46
C ILE A 141 -2.25 25.55 -13.68
#